data_AF-A0A164ZQE1-F1
#
_entry.id   AF-A0A164ZQE1-F1
#
_cell.length_a   1.000
_cell.length_b   1.000
_cell.length_c   1.000
_cell.angle_alpha   90.00
_cell.angle_beta   90.00
_cell.angle_gamma   90.00
#
_symmetry.space_group_name_H-M   'P 1'
#
loop_
_entity.id
_entity.type
_entity.pdbx_description
1 polymer ?
#
loop_
_entity_poly.entity_id
_entity_poly.type
_entity_poly.pdbx_seq_one_letter_code
_entity_poly.pdbx_strand_id
1 'polypeptide(L)'
;MIQTEWIDGSSDEEDDEDDAPTTSAPAQASRLAINEPSNTSNCPLCLEPFREMSTTRCGHAFCHACIERALGVRSECPVCRAVAAPRHLRRVFLGA
;
A
#
# COMPACT_ATOMS: atom_id res chain seq x y z
N MET A 1 -53.41 19.79 -23.10
CA MET A 1 -52.32 20.79 -23.03
C MET A 1 -52.81 21.91 -22.14
N ILE A 2 -51.97 22.36 -21.20
CA ILE A 2 -52.18 23.39 -20.16
C ILE A 2 -53.29 23.01 -19.13
N GLN A 3 -53.18 23.17 -17.81
CA GLN A 3 -52.28 23.94 -16.95
C GLN A 3 -52.47 23.48 -15.47
N THR A 4 -51.40 23.58 -14.66
CA THR A 4 -51.37 23.97 -13.22
C THR A 4 -52.27 23.30 -12.18
N GLU A 5 -51.65 22.64 -11.19
CA GLU A 5 -51.93 22.73 -9.72
C GLU A 5 -50.63 22.37 -8.97
N TRP A 6 -49.66 23.29 -8.92
CA TRP A 6 -49.22 24.05 -7.73
C TRP A 6 -48.95 23.17 -6.51
N ILE A 7 -47.66 22.90 -6.38
CA ILE A 7 -46.95 22.23 -5.29
C ILE A 7 -47.43 22.76 -3.94
N ASP A 8 -47.68 21.79 -3.05
CA ASP A 8 -48.06 21.94 -1.65
C ASP A 8 -47.19 22.99 -0.95
N GLY A 9 -47.87 24.00 -0.40
CA GLY A 9 -47.26 24.98 0.49
C GLY A 9 -47.22 24.44 1.92
N SER A 10 -46.04 24.49 2.52
CA SER A 10 -45.85 24.71 3.96
C SER A 10 -44.38 25.04 4.17
N SER A 11 -44.07 26.32 4.39
CA SER A 11 -44.00 26.94 5.72
C SER A 11 -42.67 26.62 6.38
N ASP A 12 -41.78 27.59 6.22
CA ASP A 12 -40.54 27.78 6.96
C ASP A 12 -40.79 27.69 8.47
N GLU A 13 -40.12 26.75 9.13
CA GLU A 13 -39.83 26.78 10.57
C GLU A 13 -38.36 26.38 10.75
N GLU A 14 -37.61 27.29 11.36
CA GLU A 14 -36.19 27.20 11.69
C GLU A 14 -36.00 26.33 12.93
N ASP A 15 -34.94 25.52 12.97
CA ASP A 15 -34.39 25.00 14.24
C ASP A 15 -32.85 24.95 14.16
N ASP A 16 -32.23 25.83 14.95
CA ASP A 16 -30.83 25.87 15.37
C ASP A 16 -30.48 24.62 16.21
N GLU A 17 -29.42 23.89 15.86
CA GLU A 17 -28.72 23.03 16.82
C GLU A 17 -27.22 22.89 16.47
N ASP A 18 -26.45 23.80 17.06
CA ASP A 18 -24.99 23.78 17.23
C ASP A 18 -24.69 22.96 18.50
N ASP A 19 -24.21 21.70 18.41
CA ASP A 19 -23.30 21.11 19.41
C ASP A 19 -22.73 19.72 19.01
N ALA A 20 -21.48 19.51 19.44
CA ALA A 20 -20.82 18.23 19.74
C ALA A 20 -20.07 17.45 18.64
N PRO A 21 -18.73 17.64 18.52
CA PRO A 21 -17.82 16.56 18.17
C PRO A 21 -17.71 15.57 19.36
N THR A 22 -18.49 14.49 19.31
CA THR A 22 -18.42 13.44 20.33
C THR A 22 -17.12 12.64 20.23
N THR A 23 -16.30 12.95 21.21
CA THR A 23 -15.15 12.28 21.81
C THR A 23 -15.09 10.75 21.66
N SER A 24 -13.89 10.20 21.45
CA SER A 24 -13.42 8.94 22.06
C SER A 24 -11.89 8.80 21.93
N ALA A 25 -11.17 9.05 23.03
CA ALA A 25 -9.71 8.96 23.23
C ALA A 25 -9.23 7.47 23.32
N PRO A 26 -7.93 7.08 23.53
CA PRO A 26 -6.87 7.82 24.22
C PRO A 26 -5.43 7.76 23.63
N ALA A 27 -4.61 8.62 24.23
CA ALA A 27 -3.16 8.72 24.17
C ALA A 27 -2.43 7.38 24.10
N GLN A 28 -1.46 7.25 23.17
CA GLN A 28 -0.13 6.68 23.45
C GLN A 28 0.88 7.30 22.47
N ALA A 29 1.75 8.15 22.98
CA ALA A 29 2.96 8.57 22.31
C ALA A 29 3.88 7.35 22.13
N SER A 30 3.66 6.54 21.10
CA SER A 30 4.71 5.67 20.60
C SER A 30 5.52 6.49 19.62
N ARG A 31 6.55 7.18 20.14
CA ARG A 31 7.76 7.39 19.34
C ARG A 31 8.25 6.00 18.96
N LEU A 32 7.77 5.49 17.83
CA LEU A 32 8.45 4.39 17.17
C LEU A 32 9.80 4.98 16.77
N ALA A 33 10.81 4.64 17.56
CA ALA A 33 12.19 4.86 17.23
C ALA A 33 12.41 4.21 15.86
N ILE A 34 12.38 5.01 14.79
CA ILE A 34 12.99 4.61 13.53
C ILE A 34 14.49 4.89 13.68
N ASN A 35 15.10 4.19 14.64
CA ASN A 35 16.54 3.98 14.63
C ASN A 35 16.75 2.53 14.20
N GLU A 36 16.70 2.32 12.90
CA GLU A 36 17.39 1.21 12.25
C GLU A 36 17.66 1.73 10.85
N PRO A 37 18.89 1.66 10.31
CA PRO A 37 19.08 1.83 8.88
C PRO A 37 18.15 0.83 8.21
N SER A 38 17.05 1.32 7.64
CA SER A 38 16.16 0.54 6.80
C SER A 38 17.08 -0.28 5.90
N ASN A 39 17.11 -1.60 6.10
CA ASN A 39 17.99 -2.52 5.40
C ASN A 39 17.51 -2.62 3.93
N THR A 40 17.56 -1.50 3.22
CA THR A 40 17.23 -1.35 1.80
C THR A 40 18.20 -2.14 0.93
N SER A 41 19.26 -2.66 1.53
CA SER A 41 20.26 -3.57 0.97
C SER A 41 20.01 -5.06 1.26
N ASN A 42 18.95 -5.43 1.98
CA ASN A 42 18.66 -6.83 2.29
C ASN A 42 17.43 -7.35 1.55
N CYS A 43 17.48 -8.63 1.18
CA CYS A 43 16.38 -9.29 0.52
C CYS A 43 15.26 -9.63 1.52
N PRO A 44 14.00 -9.30 1.23
CA PRO A 44 12.88 -9.58 2.15
C PRO A 44 12.52 -11.08 2.23
N LEU A 45 13.08 -11.93 1.37
CA LEU A 45 12.84 -13.38 1.38
C LEU A 45 13.84 -14.16 2.23
N CYS A 46 15.10 -13.75 2.26
CA CYS A 46 16.14 -14.41 3.07
C CYS A 46 16.68 -13.55 4.21
N LEU A 47 16.30 -12.27 4.27
CA LEU A 47 16.73 -11.28 5.27
C LEU A 47 18.24 -11.01 5.30
N GLU A 48 18.98 -11.49 4.29
CA GLU A 48 20.41 -11.27 4.09
C GLU A 48 20.67 -10.17 3.04
N PRO A 49 21.89 -9.61 2.98
CA PRO A 49 22.31 -8.71 1.90
C PRO A 49 22.09 -9.31 0.50
N PHE A 50 21.75 -8.47 -0.47
CA PHE A 50 21.54 -8.91 -1.85
C PHE A 50 22.84 -9.46 -2.47
N ARG A 51 22.93 -10.77 -2.66
CA ARG A 51 24.05 -11.40 -3.39
C ARG A 51 23.97 -11.17 -4.90
N GLU A 52 22.76 -11.24 -5.44
CA GLU A 52 22.46 -11.00 -6.87
C GLU A 52 21.10 -10.30 -6.95
N MET A 53 21.10 -8.98 -6.78
CA MET A 53 19.86 -8.21 -6.79
C MET A 53 19.14 -8.39 -8.13
N SER A 54 17.91 -8.85 -8.08
CA SER A 54 17.00 -8.94 -9.22
C SER A 54 15.71 -8.20 -8.92
N THR A 55 15.26 -7.39 -9.87
CA THR A 55 14.01 -6.63 -9.76
C THR A 55 12.93 -7.26 -10.63
N THR A 56 11.71 -7.25 -10.09
CA THR A 56 10.48 -7.61 -10.81
C THR A 56 9.96 -6.40 -11.60
N ARG A 57 9.03 -6.61 -12.55
CA ARG A 57 8.41 -5.49 -13.30
C ARG A 57 7.65 -4.50 -12.41
N CYS A 58 7.18 -4.94 -11.25
CA CYS A 58 6.55 -4.07 -10.27
C CYS A 58 7.53 -3.27 -9.41
N GLY A 59 8.85 -3.41 -9.63
CA GLY A 59 9.87 -2.60 -8.96
C GLY A 59 10.40 -3.17 -7.64
N HIS A 60 9.88 -4.32 -7.17
CA HIS A 60 10.40 -4.95 -5.94
C HIS A 60 11.68 -5.75 -6.23
N ALA A 61 12.64 -5.64 -5.30
CA ALA A 61 13.97 -6.25 -5.39
C ALA A 61 14.14 -7.46 -4.46
N PHE A 62 14.80 -8.49 -4.97
CA PHE A 62 15.04 -9.76 -4.27
C PHE A 62 16.42 -10.32 -4.68
N CYS A 63 16.96 -11.28 -3.93
CA CYS A 63 18.04 -12.12 -4.45
C CYS A 63 17.51 -12.97 -5.61
N HIS A 64 18.29 -13.12 -6.69
CA HIS A 64 17.91 -13.87 -7.88
C HIS A 64 17.38 -15.28 -7.55
N ALA A 65 18.17 -16.06 -6.81
CA ALA A 65 17.79 -17.41 -6.38
C ALA A 65 16.54 -17.44 -5.47
N CYS A 66 16.29 -16.37 -4.70
CA CYS A 66 15.13 -16.30 -3.83
C CYS A 66 13.84 -16.03 -4.62
N ILE A 67 13.88 -15.08 -5.55
CA ILE A 67 12.71 -14.80 -6.39
C ILE A 67 12.43 -15.94 -7.36
N GLU A 68 13.44 -16.61 -7.92
CA GLU A 68 13.23 -17.80 -8.76
C GLU A 68 12.50 -18.91 -8.01
N ARG A 69 12.90 -19.20 -6.75
CA ARG A 69 12.21 -20.16 -5.90
C ARG A 69 10.76 -19.75 -5.61
N ALA A 70 10.53 -18.47 -5.30
CA ALA A 70 9.18 -17.96 -5.06
C ALA A 70 8.29 -18.11 -6.31
N LEU A 71 8.85 -17.82 -7.49
CA LEU A 71 8.16 -17.97 -8.78
C LEU A 71 7.89 -19.43 -9.17
N GLY A 72 8.68 -20.37 -8.67
CA GLY A 72 8.41 -21.80 -8.80
C GLY A 72 7.17 -22.26 -8.01
N VAL A 73 6.78 -21.53 -6.96
CA VAL A 73 5.56 -21.82 -6.17
C VAL A 73 4.36 -21.04 -6.73
N ARG A 74 4.54 -19.74 -6.98
CA ARG A 74 3.51 -18.86 -7.51
C ARG A 74 4.12 -17.83 -8.45
N SER A 75 3.52 -17.65 -9.63
CA SER A 75 3.98 -16.69 -10.64
C SER A 75 3.62 -15.23 -10.30
N GLU A 76 3.89 -14.82 -9.06
CA GLU A 76 3.48 -13.56 -8.46
C GLU A 76 4.60 -12.95 -7.60
N CYS A 77 4.64 -11.63 -7.51
CA CYS A 77 5.56 -10.92 -6.64
C CYS A 77 5.21 -11.18 -5.15
N PRO A 78 6.17 -11.62 -4.31
CA PRO A 78 5.91 -11.87 -2.89
C PRO A 78 5.46 -10.65 -2.07
N VAL A 79 5.72 -9.43 -2.57
CA VAL A 79 5.40 -8.18 -1.85
C VAL A 79 4.05 -7.61 -2.27
N CYS A 80 3.80 -7.46 -3.57
CA CYS A 80 2.60 -6.79 -4.09
C CYS A 80 1.66 -7.71 -4.87
N ARG A 81 1.99 -9.00 -5.00
CA ARG A 81 1.21 -10.02 -5.74
C ARG A 81 0.98 -9.72 -7.23
N ALA A 82 1.66 -8.72 -7.79
CA ALA A 82 1.66 -8.49 -9.23
C ALA A 82 2.25 -9.69 -9.99
N VAL A 83 1.73 -9.98 -11.18
CA VAL A 83 2.21 -11.08 -12.02
C VAL A 83 3.70 -10.94 -12.28
N ALA A 84 4.45 -11.98 -11.94
CA ALA A 84 5.90 -12.04 -12.09
C ALA A 84 6.29 -13.38 -12.72
N ALA A 85 7.20 -13.33 -13.69
CA ALA A 85 7.71 -14.51 -14.38
C ALA A 85 9.25 -14.48 -14.33
N PRO A 86 9.94 -15.63 -14.29
CA PRO A 86 11.40 -15.67 -14.26
C PRO A 86 12.05 -14.88 -15.41
N ARG A 87 11.42 -14.92 -16.60
CA ARG A 87 11.85 -14.17 -17.80
C ARG A 87 11.74 -12.65 -17.67
N HIS A 88 11.02 -12.16 -16.67
CA HIS A 88 10.79 -10.74 -16.41
C HIS A 88 11.68 -10.17 -15.30
N LEU A 89 12.52 -11.00 -14.71
CA LEU A 89 13.47 -10.59 -13.70
C LEU A 89 14.64 -9.88 -14.37
N ARG A 90 14.95 -8.66 -13.92
CA ARG A 90 16.13 -7.94 -14.35
C ARG A 90 17.17 -7.99 -13.25
N ARG A 91 18.33 -8.58 -13.56
CA ARG A 91 19.50 -8.53 -12.67
C ARG A 91 20.06 -7.11 -12.68
N VAL A 92 20.28 -6.56 -11.50
CA VAL A 92 20.87 -5.24 -11.29
C VAL A 92 22.28 -5.46 -10.78
N PHE A 93 23.28 -5.07 -11.56
CA PHE A 93 24.66 -5.02 -11.13
C PHE A 93 24.91 -3.60 -10.60
N LEU A 94 25.02 -3.46 -9.29
CA LEU A 94 25.53 -2.24 -8.68
C LEU A 94 27.05 -2.25 -8.90
N GLY A 95 27.47 -1.76 -10.07
CA GLY A 95 28.88 -1.58 -10.38
C GLY A 95 29.51 -0.60 -9.39
N ALA A 96 30.61 -1.03 -8.79
CA ALA A 96 31.51 -0.18 -8.02
C ALA A 96 32.52 0.50 -8.94
#